data_AF-A0A1I1YNG3-F1
#
_entry.id   AF-A0A1I1YNG3-F1
#
_cell.length_a   1.000
_cell.length_b   1.000
_cell.length_c   1.000
_cell.angle_alpha   90.00
_cell.angle_beta   90.00
_cell.angle_gamma   90.00
#
_symmetry.space_group_name_H-M   'P 1'
#
loop_
_entity.id
_entity.type
_entity.pdbx_description
1 polymer ?
#
loop_
_entity_poly.entity_id
_entity_poly.type
_entity_poly.pdbx_seq_one_letter_code
_entity_poly.pdbx_strand_id
1 'polypeptide(L)'
;MSIQKSDDAPETIIKLSDLMRFVLTETQAQFIPLNKEIECINQYIDLQAMRLPKKTVVDFKVKGDVEQQIIAPLMLLPFVENAFKHGVSTHVESKILIHLDVKRDWLLFHAENKKEHQTIKKSTRIGLSNVVRRLELTYPQKHNLKIDESGNTFKVDLKINLS
;
A
#
# COMPACT_ATOMS: atom_id res chain seq x y z
N MET A 1 24.70 1.66 -33.66
CA MET A 1 24.05 2.28 -32.49
C MET A 1 22.69 1.62 -32.35
N SER A 2 22.57 0.65 -31.43
CA SER A 2 21.34 -0.14 -31.28
C SER A 2 20.37 0.60 -30.37
N ILE A 3 19.22 0.94 -30.93
CA ILE A 3 18.09 1.56 -30.25
C ILE A 3 17.54 0.52 -29.28
N GLN A 4 17.75 0.74 -27.98
CA GLN A 4 17.15 -0.04 -26.92
C GLN A 4 15.66 0.33 -26.89
N LYS A 5 14.85 -0.39 -27.68
CA LYS A 5 13.40 -0.26 -27.69
C LYS A 5 12.91 -0.74 -26.32
N SER A 6 12.45 0.20 -25.50
CA SER A 6 11.85 -0.09 -24.20
C SER A 6 10.46 -0.68 -24.45
N ASP A 7 10.37 -2.00 -24.61
CA ASP A 7 9.10 -2.70 -24.85
C ASP A 7 8.17 -2.70 -23.61
N ASP A 8 8.64 -2.27 -22.43
CA ASP A 8 7.86 -2.17 -21.18
C ASP A 8 7.13 -0.81 -21.01
N ALA A 9 7.44 0.19 -21.84
CA ALA A 9 6.85 1.53 -21.73
C ALA A 9 5.31 1.55 -21.95
N PRO A 10 4.74 0.81 -22.92
CA PRO A 10 3.29 0.76 -23.11
C PRO A 10 2.56 0.13 -21.92
N GLU A 11 3.10 -0.96 -21.35
CA GLU A 11 2.48 -1.68 -20.23
C GLU A 11 2.47 -0.84 -18.94
N THR A 12 3.58 -0.14 -18.66
CA THR A 12 3.69 0.76 -17.51
C THR A 12 2.66 1.90 -17.58
N ILE A 13 2.44 2.48 -18.77
CA ILE A 13 1.46 3.56 -18.99
C ILE A 13 0.03 3.06 -18.74
N ILE A 14 -0.29 1.84 -19.17
CA ILE A 14 -1.60 1.23 -18.96
C ILE A 14 -1.85 1.02 -17.45
N LYS A 15 -0.91 0.39 -16.73
CA LYS A 15 -1.03 0.16 -15.27
C LYS A 15 -1.17 1.46 -14.48
N LEU A 16 -0.45 2.51 -14.88
CA LEU A 16 -0.59 3.83 -14.28
C LEU A 16 -1.97 4.44 -14.56
N SER A 17 -2.47 4.31 -15.80
CA SER A 17 -3.77 4.83 -16.20
C SER A 17 -4.91 4.16 -15.42
N ASP A 18 -4.80 2.86 -15.18
CA ASP A 18 -5.79 2.10 -14.40
C ASP A 18 -5.78 2.49 -12.92
N LEU A 19 -4.59 2.68 -12.33
CA LEU A 19 -4.46 3.19 -10.96
C LEU A 19 -5.03 4.61 -10.84
N MET A 20 -4.76 5.49 -11.80
CA MET A 20 -5.34 6.84 -11.83
C MET A 20 -6.86 6.80 -12.00
N ARG A 21 -7.38 5.90 -12.84
CA ARG A 21 -8.82 5.71 -13.01
C ARG A 21 -9.47 5.32 -11.69
N PHE A 22 -8.90 4.33 -10.99
CA PHE A 22 -9.37 3.93 -9.66
C PHE A 22 -9.42 5.12 -8.69
N VAL A 23 -8.33 5.89 -8.60
CA VAL A 23 -8.26 7.07 -7.72
C VAL A 23 -9.29 8.13 -8.09
N LEU A 24 -9.63 8.30 -9.37
CA LEU A 24 -10.60 9.31 -9.82
C LEU A 24 -12.07 8.86 -9.71
N THR A 25 -12.35 7.56 -9.86
CA THR A 25 -13.72 7.03 -9.87
C THR A 25 -14.15 6.50 -8.52
N GLU A 26 -13.35 5.63 -7.91
CA GLU A 26 -13.75 4.89 -6.71
C GLU A 26 -13.69 5.78 -5.46
N THR A 27 -12.85 6.83 -5.43
CA THR A 27 -12.78 7.76 -4.29
C THR A 27 -14.00 8.67 -4.14
N GLN A 28 -14.88 8.72 -5.15
CA GLN A 28 -16.15 9.42 -5.07
C GLN A 28 -17.19 8.62 -4.25
N ALA A 29 -17.03 7.29 -4.17
CA ALA A 29 -17.88 6.44 -3.37
C ALA A 29 -17.48 6.48 -1.88
N GLN A 30 -18.46 6.33 -0.99
CA GLN A 30 -18.19 6.24 0.45
C GLN A 30 -17.50 4.92 0.81
N PHE A 31 -17.93 3.83 0.16
CA PHE A 31 -17.40 2.48 0.33
C PHE A 31 -17.30 1.77 -1.02
N ILE A 32 -16.34 0.85 -1.12
CA ILE A 32 -16.11 -0.03 -2.28
C ILE A 32 -15.88 -1.46 -1.80
N PRO A 33 -16.07 -2.47 -2.67
CA PRO A 33 -15.65 -3.83 -2.37
C PRO A 33 -14.16 -3.93 -1.99
N LEU A 34 -13.83 -4.68 -0.94
CA LEU A 34 -12.46 -4.83 -0.44
C LEU A 34 -11.53 -5.44 -1.49
N ASN A 35 -12.04 -6.33 -2.34
CA ASN A 35 -11.29 -6.90 -3.46
C ASN A 35 -10.79 -5.83 -4.44
N LYS A 36 -11.54 -4.74 -4.68
CA LYS A 36 -11.09 -3.62 -5.54
C LYS A 36 -9.92 -2.85 -4.91
N GLU A 37 -9.96 -2.61 -3.60
CA GLU A 37 -8.83 -1.98 -2.89
C GLU A 37 -7.58 -2.88 -2.96
N ILE A 38 -7.75 -4.19 -2.80
CA ILE A 38 -6.66 -5.19 -2.91
C ILE A 38 -6.11 -5.26 -4.34
N GLU A 39 -6.97 -5.20 -5.36
CA GLU A 39 -6.57 -5.15 -6.76
C GLU A 39 -5.74 -3.90 -7.05
N CYS A 40 -6.16 -2.74 -6.53
CA CYS A 40 -5.39 -1.50 -6.66
C CYS A 40 -3.99 -1.63 -6.01
N ILE A 41 -3.89 -2.26 -4.84
CA ILE A 41 -2.61 -2.55 -4.18
C ILE A 41 -1.73 -3.47 -5.04
N ASN A 42 -2.29 -4.54 -5.60
CA ASN A 42 -1.56 -5.45 -6.49
C ASN A 42 -1.03 -4.72 -7.73
N GLN A 43 -1.88 -3.94 -8.39
CA GLN A 43 -1.47 -3.14 -9.56
C GLN A 43 -0.36 -2.15 -9.21
N TYR A 44 -0.45 -1.51 -8.04
CA TYR A 44 0.61 -0.64 -7.53
C TYR A 44 1.92 -1.40 -7.32
N ILE A 45 1.87 -2.56 -6.65
CA ILE A 45 3.03 -3.42 -6.40
C ILE A 45 3.68 -3.84 -7.72
N ASP A 46 2.90 -4.30 -8.70
CA ASP A 46 3.39 -4.72 -10.01
C ASP A 46 4.09 -3.57 -10.74
N LEU A 47 3.49 -2.37 -10.70
CA LEU A 47 4.07 -1.17 -11.31
C LEU A 47 5.39 -0.78 -10.63
N GLN A 48 5.46 -0.86 -9.29
CA GLN A 48 6.69 -0.57 -8.57
C GLN A 48 7.75 -1.66 -8.83
N ALA A 49 7.36 -2.93 -8.88
CA ALA A 49 8.25 -4.07 -9.07
C ALA A 49 9.09 -3.98 -10.34
N MET A 50 8.52 -3.43 -11.43
CA MET A 50 9.24 -3.17 -12.68
C MET A 50 10.46 -2.25 -12.52
N ARG A 51 10.44 -1.39 -11.49
CA ARG A 51 11.47 -0.39 -11.22
C ARG A 51 12.36 -0.75 -10.03
N LEU A 52 12.05 -1.84 -9.32
CA LEU A 52 12.79 -2.25 -8.14
C LEU A 52 14.18 -2.79 -8.51
N PRO A 53 15.21 -2.50 -7.70
CA PRO A 53 16.46 -3.24 -7.76
C PRO A 53 16.19 -4.74 -7.56
N LYS A 54 16.91 -5.61 -8.29
CA LYS A 54 16.79 -7.08 -8.18
C LYS A 54 16.92 -7.65 -6.76
N LYS A 55 17.46 -6.87 -5.82
CA LYS A 55 17.66 -7.23 -4.41
C LYS A 55 16.48 -6.86 -3.50
N THR A 56 15.35 -6.42 -4.05
CA THR A 56 14.16 -6.09 -3.27
C THR A 56 13.15 -7.23 -3.36
N VAL A 57 12.70 -7.71 -2.20
CA VAL A 57 11.66 -8.73 -2.09
C VAL A 57 10.39 -8.09 -1.52
N VAL A 58 9.28 -8.24 -2.23
CA VAL A 58 7.95 -7.84 -1.75
C VAL A 58 7.17 -9.11 -1.40
N ASP A 59 6.76 -9.24 -0.14
CA ASP A 59 5.93 -10.33 0.35
C ASP A 59 4.50 -9.83 0.57
N PHE A 60 3.69 -9.92 -0.48
CA PHE A 60 2.28 -9.58 -0.45
C PHE A 60 1.42 -10.83 -0.23
N LYS A 61 0.57 -10.81 0.81
CA LYS A 61 -0.32 -11.94 1.13
C LYS A 61 -1.69 -11.45 1.54
N VAL A 62 -2.71 -12.11 1.02
CA VAL A 62 -4.11 -11.94 1.43
C VAL A 62 -4.64 -13.27 1.90
N LYS A 63 -5.30 -13.29 3.06
CA LYS A 63 -5.96 -14.46 3.64
C LYS A 63 -7.35 -14.10 4.14
N GLY A 64 -8.24 -15.10 4.17
CA GLY A 64 -9.59 -14.94 4.68
C GLY A 64 -10.63 -14.66 3.60
N ASP A 65 -11.82 -14.26 4.03
CA ASP A 65 -12.97 -14.02 3.14
C ASP A 65 -13.08 -12.53 2.78
N VAL A 66 -12.75 -12.21 1.53
CA VAL A 66 -12.69 -10.84 1.00
C VAL A 66 -13.97 -10.47 0.24
N GLU A 67 -14.67 -11.45 -0.34
CA GLU A 67 -15.65 -11.20 -1.41
C GLU A 67 -16.85 -10.37 -0.96
N GLN A 68 -17.25 -10.53 0.31
CA GLN A 68 -18.42 -9.84 0.87
C GLN A 68 -18.07 -8.58 1.66
N GLN A 69 -16.79 -8.24 1.74
CA GLN A 69 -16.33 -7.13 2.57
C GLN A 69 -16.32 -5.82 1.77
N ILE A 70 -16.71 -4.73 2.43
CA ILE A 70 -16.63 -3.37 1.88
C ILE A 70 -15.72 -2.50 2.75
N ILE A 71 -14.98 -1.61 2.12
CA ILE A 71 -14.04 -0.70 2.78
C ILE A 71 -14.16 0.69 2.16
N ALA A 72 -13.86 1.73 2.92
CA ALA A 72 -13.64 3.04 2.33
C ALA A 72 -12.43 2.95 1.37
N PRO A 73 -12.47 3.61 0.21
CA PRO A 73 -11.37 3.52 -0.77
C PRO A 73 -10.11 4.19 -0.23
N LEU A 74 -8.92 3.76 -0.65
CA LEU A 74 -7.61 4.34 -0.28
C LEU A 74 -7.30 4.32 1.22
N MET A 75 -7.73 3.28 1.92
CA MET A 75 -7.43 3.10 3.35
C MET A 75 -6.14 2.34 3.58
N LEU A 76 -5.71 1.54 2.60
CA LEU A 76 -4.54 0.67 2.71
C LEU A 76 -3.40 1.15 1.82
N LEU A 77 -3.71 1.63 0.61
CA LEU A 77 -2.73 2.06 -0.38
C LEU A 77 -1.71 3.09 0.16
N PRO A 78 -2.09 4.12 0.95
CA PRO A 78 -1.11 5.09 1.48
C PRO A 78 -0.02 4.46 2.36
N PHE A 79 -0.33 3.37 3.07
CA PHE A 79 0.66 2.65 3.88
C PHE A 79 1.59 1.80 2.99
N VAL A 80 1.04 1.21 1.93
CA VAL A 80 1.83 0.50 0.91
C VAL A 80 2.79 1.46 0.21
N GLU A 81 2.31 2.62 -0.23
CA GLU A 81 3.15 3.66 -0.83
C GLU A 81 4.28 4.09 0.11
N ASN A 82 3.97 4.24 1.40
CA ASN A 82 4.98 4.56 2.41
C ASN A 82 6.06 3.48 2.51
N ALA A 83 5.66 2.20 2.53
CA ALA A 83 6.57 1.06 2.60
C ALA A 83 7.49 0.99 1.36
N PHE A 84 6.99 1.26 0.16
CA PHE A 84 7.82 1.33 -1.05
C PHE A 84 8.74 2.56 -1.06
N LYS A 85 8.25 3.72 -0.63
CA LYS A 85 9.03 4.96 -0.59
C LYS A 85 10.24 4.87 0.36
N HIS A 86 10.12 4.14 1.46
CA HIS A 86 11.13 4.08 2.51
C HIS A 86 11.81 2.72 2.65
N GLY A 87 11.25 1.68 2.03
CA GLY A 87 11.68 0.30 2.16
C GLY A 87 12.54 -0.23 1.02
N VAL A 88 12.76 0.55 -0.03
CA VAL A 88 13.56 0.17 -1.19
C VAL A 88 14.93 0.85 -1.09
N SER A 89 15.99 0.05 -1.01
CA SER A 89 17.37 0.51 -1.11
C SER A 89 18.03 -0.02 -2.38
N THR A 90 18.85 0.82 -3.01
CA THR A 90 19.71 0.40 -4.13
C THR A 90 21.02 -0.25 -3.67
N HIS A 91 21.35 -0.16 -2.38
CA HIS A 91 22.66 -0.56 -1.83
C HIS A 91 22.61 -1.90 -1.10
N VAL A 92 21.49 -2.21 -0.43
CA VAL A 92 21.33 -3.41 0.40
C VAL A 92 20.06 -4.18 0.04
N GLU A 93 20.05 -5.47 0.38
CA GLU A 93 18.83 -6.29 0.27
C GLU A 93 17.70 -5.67 1.08
N SER A 94 16.57 -5.51 0.40
CA SER A 94 15.41 -4.79 0.91
C SER A 94 14.23 -5.74 0.94
N LYS A 95 13.44 -5.66 2.02
CA LYS A 95 12.23 -6.48 2.17
C LYS A 95 11.06 -5.61 2.59
N ILE A 96 9.96 -5.76 1.88
CA ILE A 96 8.68 -5.14 2.18
C ILE A 96 7.68 -6.27 2.47
N LEU A 97 7.04 -6.23 3.62
CA LEU A 97 5.96 -7.14 4.01
C LEU A 97 4.64 -6.39 3.91
N ILE A 98 3.64 -6.96 3.25
CA ILE A 98 2.29 -6.42 3.18
C ILE A 98 1.32 -7.58 3.31
N HIS A 99 0.70 -7.73 4.47
CA HIS A 99 -0.19 -8.85 4.76
C HIS A 99 -1.59 -8.35 5.15
N LEU A 100 -2.60 -8.97 4.56
CA LEU A 100 -4.01 -8.78 4.89
C LEU A 100 -4.58 -10.11 5.40
N ASP A 101 -5.27 -10.08 6.52
CA ASP A 101 -5.98 -11.20 7.11
C ASP A 101 -7.41 -10.76 7.45
N VAL A 102 -8.38 -11.33 6.74
CA VAL A 102 -9.80 -10.98 6.85
C VAL A 102 -10.53 -12.06 7.63
N LYS A 103 -11.08 -11.69 8.79
CA LYS A 103 -11.76 -12.62 9.71
C LYS A 103 -13.14 -12.10 10.04
N ARG A 104 -14.17 -12.67 9.39
CA ARG A 104 -15.55 -12.19 9.49
C ARG A 104 -15.60 -10.70 9.16
N ASP A 105 -16.02 -9.87 10.10
CA ASP A 105 -16.14 -8.42 9.95
C ASP A 105 -14.83 -7.67 10.24
N TRP A 106 -13.70 -8.35 10.45
CA TRP A 106 -12.44 -7.68 10.79
C TRP A 106 -11.41 -7.81 9.68
N LEU A 107 -10.89 -6.67 9.24
CA LEU A 107 -9.67 -6.59 8.45
C LEU A 107 -8.48 -6.34 9.38
N LEU A 108 -7.47 -7.20 9.29
CA LEU A 108 -6.16 -7.03 9.89
C LEU A 108 -5.16 -6.76 8.75
N PHE A 109 -4.63 -5.55 8.71
CA PHE A 109 -3.59 -5.14 7.76
C PHE A 109 -2.27 -4.95 8.50
N HIS A 110 -1.20 -5.50 7.93
CA HIS A 110 0.15 -5.36 8.42
C HIS A 110 1.06 -4.94 7.27
N ALA A 111 1.83 -3.87 7.46
CA ALA A 111 2.91 -3.49 6.55
C ALA A 111 4.20 -3.24 7.32
N GLU A 112 5.32 -3.75 6.80
CA GLU A 112 6.63 -3.58 7.42
C GLU A 112 7.73 -3.42 6.36
N ASN A 113 8.63 -2.46 6.60
CA ASN A 113 9.85 -2.32 5.82
C ASN A 113 11.05 -1.94 6.69
N LYS A 114 12.25 -2.27 6.22
CA LYS A 114 13.49 -1.70 6.78
C LYS A 114 13.64 -0.24 6.33
N LYS A 115 14.04 0.64 7.23
CA LYS A 115 14.37 2.04 6.94
C LYS A 115 15.77 2.12 6.33
N GLU A 116 15.90 2.77 5.19
CA GLU A 116 17.23 3.15 4.68
C GLU A 116 17.80 4.30 5.53
N HIS A 117 19.04 4.15 6.01
CA HIS A 117 19.71 5.12 6.89
C HIS A 117 20.05 6.47 6.20
N GLN A 118 19.75 6.63 4.92
CA GLN A 118 20.05 7.86 4.20
C GLN A 118 18.92 8.87 4.42
N THR A 119 19.21 9.84 5.28
CA THR A 119 18.56 11.13 5.44
C THR A 119 17.05 11.08 5.25
N ILE A 120 16.30 11.08 6.36
CA ILE A 120 14.89 11.46 6.37
C ILE A 120 14.82 12.92 5.87
N LYS A 121 14.89 13.12 4.55
CA LYS A 121 14.29 14.28 3.90
C LYS A 121 12.89 14.24 4.42
N LYS A 122 12.50 15.22 5.27
CA LYS A 122 11.18 15.37 5.89
C LYS A 122 10.13 14.98 4.86
N SER A 123 9.79 13.69 4.80
CA SER A 123 8.75 13.23 3.92
C SER A 123 7.54 13.79 4.62
N THR A 124 6.84 14.65 3.91
CA THR A 124 5.62 15.25 4.41
C THR A 124 4.72 14.10 4.85
N ARG A 125 4.65 13.85 6.18
CA ARG A 125 3.80 12.81 6.80
C ARG A 125 2.31 13.04 6.51
N ILE A 126 2.00 14.04 5.66
CA ILE A 126 0.72 14.40 5.07
C ILE A 126 -0.06 13.18 4.59
N GLY A 127 0.58 12.24 3.87
CA GLY A 127 -0.11 11.03 3.40
C GLY A 127 -0.65 10.18 4.55
N LEU A 128 0.18 9.92 5.56
CA LEU A 128 -0.22 9.18 6.75
C LEU A 128 -1.23 9.96 7.61
N SER A 129 -1.03 11.27 7.81
CA SER A 129 -1.99 12.07 8.58
C SER A 129 -3.38 12.15 7.91
N ASN A 130 -3.42 12.16 6.58
CA ASN A 130 -4.68 12.18 5.84
C ASN A 130 -5.44 10.86 6.00
N VAL A 131 -4.77 9.71 5.90
CA VAL A 131 -5.43 8.41 6.11
C VAL A 131 -5.82 8.20 7.57
N VAL A 132 -5.02 8.66 8.54
CA VAL A 132 -5.36 8.64 9.98
C VAL A 132 -6.63 9.46 10.24
N ARG A 133 -6.69 10.71 9.77
CA ARG A 133 -7.87 11.56 9.94
C ARG A 133 -9.10 10.95 9.27
N ARG A 134 -8.93 10.32 8.10
CA ARG A 134 -10.02 9.66 7.40
C ARG A 134 -10.49 8.40 8.14
N LEU A 135 -9.59 7.60 8.71
CA LEU A 135 -9.91 6.48 9.59
C LEU A 135 -10.79 6.92 10.76
N GLU A 136 -10.42 8.02 11.42
CA GLU A 136 -11.17 8.60 12.54
C GLU A 136 -12.59 9.00 12.15
N LEU A 137 -12.76 9.60 10.96
CA LEU A 137 -14.06 10.06 10.47
C LEU A 137 -14.93 8.93 9.92
N THR A 138 -14.34 7.95 9.24
CA THR A 138 -15.09 6.89 8.54
C THR A 138 -15.34 5.66 9.41
N TYR A 139 -14.45 5.34 10.34
CA TYR A 139 -14.54 4.18 11.23
C TYR A 139 -14.46 4.58 12.71
N PRO A 140 -15.31 5.51 13.19
CA PRO A 140 -15.24 5.97 14.58
C PRO A 140 -15.41 4.80 15.55
N GLN A 141 -14.43 4.63 16.45
CA GLN A 141 -14.37 3.50 17.42
C GLN A 141 -14.36 2.08 16.78
N LYS A 142 -14.30 1.99 15.46
CA LYS A 142 -14.28 0.75 14.67
C LYS A 142 -12.90 0.44 14.11
N HIS A 143 -11.87 1.18 14.49
CA HIS A 143 -10.50 0.91 14.03
C HIS A 143 -9.48 1.04 15.16
N ASN A 144 -8.33 0.41 14.95
CA ASN A 144 -7.14 0.57 15.77
C ASN A 144 -5.93 0.60 14.83
N LEU A 145 -5.21 1.72 14.83
CA LEU A 145 -4.00 1.92 14.04
C LEU A 145 -2.81 2.06 14.98
N LYS A 146 -1.77 1.25 14.75
CA LYS A 146 -0.47 1.36 15.41
C LYS A 146 0.60 1.56 14.35
N ILE A 147 1.37 2.63 14.50
CA ILE A 147 2.54 2.90 13.66
C ILE A 147 3.75 2.89 14.59
N ASP A 148 4.71 2.03 14.31
CA ASP A 148 5.95 1.89 15.05
C ASP A 148 7.15 2.20 14.14
N GLU A 149 7.90 3.24 14.52
CA GLU A 149 9.11 3.69 13.83
C GLU A 149 10.39 3.34 14.62
N SER A 150 10.45 2.19 15.29
CA SER A 150 11.60 1.80 16.12
C SER A 150 12.83 1.31 15.33
N GLY A 151 14.03 1.66 15.79
CA GLY A 151 15.30 1.14 15.27
C GLY A 151 15.46 1.35 13.76
N ASN A 152 15.63 0.27 13.00
CA ASN A 152 15.75 0.27 11.53
C ASN A 152 14.49 -0.20 10.81
N THR A 153 13.35 -0.23 11.48
CA THR A 153 12.08 -0.71 10.89
C THR A 153 11.00 0.36 10.94
N PHE A 154 10.11 0.32 9.97
CA PHE A 154 8.85 1.04 9.97
C PHE A 154 7.74 -0.01 9.85
N LYS A 155 6.81 0.00 10.79
CA LYS A 155 5.75 -1.01 10.88
C LYS A 155 4.39 -0.34 11.09
N VAL A 156 3.39 -0.83 10.37
CA VAL A 156 1.99 -0.43 10.48
C VAL A 156 1.17 -1.67 10.77
N ASP A 157 0.42 -1.64 11.87
CA ASP A 157 -0.64 -2.59 12.16
C ASP A 157 -1.97 -1.83 12.19
N LEU A 158 -2.88 -2.19 11.30
CA LEU A 158 -4.20 -1.58 11.21
C LEU A 158 -5.26 -2.68 11.37
N LYS A 159 -6.19 -2.47 12.30
CA LYS A 159 -7.37 -3.31 12.49
C LYS A 159 -8.61 -2.47 12.23
N ILE A 160 -9.50 -2.92 11.35
CA ILE A 160 -10.77 -2.24 11.04
C ILE A 160 -11.91 -3.23 11.18
N ASN A 161 -13.00 -2.80 11.83
CA ASN A 161 -14.29 -3.47 11.79
C ASN A 161 -15.08 -2.97 10.57
N LEU A 162 -15.43 -3.89 9.69
CA LEU A 162 -16.10 -3.69 8.41
C LEU A 162 -17.63 -3.88 8.47
N SER A 163 -18.18 -4.29 9.63
CA SER A 163 -19.64 -4.33 9.88
C SER A 163 -20.26 -2.96 10.14
#